data_AF-A0A944GQ74-F1
#
_entry.id   AF-A0A944GQ74-F1
#
_cell.length_a   1.000
_cell.length_b   1.000
_cell.length_c   1.000
_cell.angle_alpha   90.00
_cell.angle_beta   90.00
_cell.angle_gamma   90.00
#
_symmetry.space_group_name_H-M   'P 1'
#
loop_
_entity.id
_entity.type
_entity.pdbx_description
1 polymer ?
#
loop_
_entity_poly.entity_id
_entity_poly.type
_entity_poly.pdbx_seq_one_letter_code
_entity_poly.pdbx_strand_id
1 'polypeptide(L)' 'VEEAAEVFGAWQTWVDGGWCAGDRGALIGECADTIQAVCNLLDALGVVDFTPYVDMCRARNEARGREYR' A
#
# COMPACT_ATOMS: atom_id res chain seq x y z
N VAL A 1 5.21 -9.24 -6.07
CA VAL A 1 6.40 -8.35 -6.08
C VAL A 1 6.21 -7.22 -7.07
N GLU A 2 5.59 -7.50 -8.22
CA GLU A 2 5.16 -6.54 -9.27
C GLU A 2 4.52 -5.25 -8.72
N GLU A 3 3.32 -5.32 -8.14
CA GLU A 3 2.58 -4.13 -7.67
C GLU A 3 3.36 -3.21 -6.71
N ALA A 4 4.09 -3.81 -5.76
CA ALA A 4 4.89 -3.04 -4.81
C ALA A 4 6.08 -2.32 -5.50
N ALA A 5 6.61 -2.89 -6.58
CA ALA A 5 7.63 -2.25 -7.40
C ALA A 5 7.03 -1.15 -8.28
N GLU A 6 5.80 -1.31 -8.77
CA GLU A 6 5.09 -0.31 -9.56
C GLU A 6 4.70 0.91 -8.70
N VAL A 7 4.23 0.71 -7.46
CA VAL A 7 4.05 1.80 -6.48
C VAL A 7 5.35 2.58 -6.28
N PHE A 8 6.48 1.87 -6.13
CA PHE A 8 7.77 2.53 -5.96
C PHE A 8 8.16 3.34 -7.21
N GLY A 9 8.00 2.78 -8.41
CA GLY A 9 8.28 3.48 -9.66
C GLY A 9 7.40 4.71 -9.88
N ALA A 10 6.10 4.61 -9.59
CA ALA A 10 5.17 5.74 -9.65
C ALA A 10 5.52 6.82 -8.62
N TRP A 11 5.92 6.44 -7.41
CA TRP A 11 6.38 7.39 -6.39
C TRP A 11 7.65 8.13 -6.83
N GLN A 12 8.64 7.42 -7.39
CA GLN A 12 9.86 8.06 -7.92
C GLN A 12 9.51 9.05 -9.02
N THR A 13 8.67 8.65 -9.97
CA THR A 13 8.21 9.53 -11.06
C THR A 13 7.51 10.78 -10.50
N TRP A 14 6.65 10.61 -9.49
CA TRP A 14 5.94 11.72 -8.86
C TRP A 14 6.86 12.70 -8.12
N VAL A 15 7.89 12.20 -7.42
CA VAL A 15 8.87 13.01 -6.69
C VAL A 15 9.84 13.72 -7.64
N ASP A 16 10.36 13.00 -8.63
CA ASP A 16 11.39 13.51 -9.54
C ASP A 16 10.81 14.36 -10.68
N GLY A 17 9.58 14.08 -11.11
CA GLY A 17 8.91 14.71 -12.25
C GLY A 17 8.27 16.07 -11.97
N GLY A 18 8.27 16.55 -10.72
CA GLY A 18 7.70 17.85 -10.37
C GLY A 18 6.17 17.87 -10.35
N TRP A 19 5.56 16.97 -9.58
CA TRP A 19 4.18 17.06 -9.07
C TRP A 19 3.13 17.47 -10.12
N CYS A 20 3.00 16.71 -11.21
CA CYS A 20 1.87 16.87 -12.12
C CYS A 20 0.66 16.01 -11.69
N ALA A 21 -0.56 16.43 -12.10
CA ALA A 21 -1.79 15.75 -11.70
C ALA A 21 -1.91 14.30 -12.24
N GLY A 22 -1.27 14.01 -13.38
CA GLY A 22 -1.22 12.67 -13.98
C GLY A 22 -0.43 11.67 -13.12
N ASP A 23 0.72 12.09 -12.61
CA ASP A 23 1.61 11.25 -11.79
C ASP A 23 0.97 10.88 -10.45
N ARG A 24 0.17 11.80 -9.88
CA ARG A 24 -0.61 11.51 -8.65
C ARG A 24 -1.69 10.45 -8.90
N GLY A 25 -2.35 10.51 -10.05
CA GLY A 25 -3.36 9.52 -10.44
C GLY A 25 -2.76 8.12 -10.59
N ALA A 26 -1.62 8.04 -11.28
CA ALA A 26 -0.86 6.80 -11.43
C ALA A 26 -0.46 6.22 -10.07
N LEU A 27 0.16 7.02 -9.18
CA LEU A 27 0.55 6.55 -7.85
C LEU A 27 -0.63 6.02 -7.01
N ILE A 28 -1.80 6.66 -7.09
CA ILE A 28 -3.01 6.16 -6.41
C ILE A 28 -3.48 4.85 -7.04
N GLY A 29 -3.41 4.72 -8.37
CA GLY A 29 -3.71 3.48 -9.09
C GLY A 29 -2.85 2.31 -8.61
N GLU A 30 -1.53 2.48 -8.63
CA GLU A 30 -0.59 1.43 -8.19
C GLU A 30 -0.81 1.04 -6.71
N CYS A 31 -1.20 2.01 -5.86
CA CYS A 31 -1.56 1.71 -4.47
C CYS A 31 -2.83 0.84 -4.39
N ALA A 32 -3.83 1.09 -5.24
CA ALA A 32 -5.04 0.29 -5.29
C ALA A 32 -4.76 -1.13 -5.79
N ASP A 33 -3.94 -1.27 -6.84
CA ASP A 33 -3.58 -2.58 -7.40
C ASP A 33 -2.75 -3.40 -6.40
N THR A 34 -1.84 -2.76 -5.65
CA THR A 34 -1.15 -3.39 -4.51
C THR A 34 -2.12 -3.91 -3.45
N ILE A 35 -3.13 -3.12 -3.06
CA ILE A 35 -4.15 -3.55 -2.08
C ILE A 35 -4.94 -4.74 -2.63
N GLN A 36 -5.36 -4.69 -3.90
CA GLN A 36 -6.12 -5.77 -4.53
C GLN A 36 -5.31 -7.06 -4.63
N ALA A 37 -4.01 -6.98 -4.96
CA ALA A 37 -3.14 -8.15 -4.98
C ALA A 37 -2.99 -8.79 -3.59
N VAL A 38 -2.92 -7.98 -2.53
CA VAL A 38 -2.93 -8.49 -1.15
C VAL A 38 -4.27 -9.14 -0.82
N CYS A 39 -5.40 -8.52 -1.19
CA CYS A 39 -6.73 -9.12 -0.99
C CYS A 39 -6.86 -10.47 -1.71
N ASN A 40 -6.41 -10.58 -2.96
CA ASN A 40 -6.42 -11.83 -3.73
C ASN A 40 -5.57 -12.92 -3.05
N LEU A 41 -4.40 -12.54 -2.50
CA LEU A 41 -3.57 -13.47 -1.75
C LEU A 41 -4.25 -13.94 -0.46
N LEU A 42 -4.89 -13.03 0.28
CA LEU A 42 -5.61 -13.36 1.51
C LEU A 42 -6.77 -14.31 1.24
N ASP A 43 -7.54 -14.07 0.18
CA ASP A 43 -8.61 -14.95 -0.27
C ASP A 43 -8.09 -16.34 -0.65
N ALA A 44 -6.99 -16.41 -1.40
CA ALA A 44 -6.32 -17.67 -1.73
C ALA A 44 -5.83 -18.45 -0.49
N LEU A 45 -5.53 -17.75 0.60
CA LEU A 45 -5.17 -18.34 1.90
C LEU A 45 -6.39 -18.71 2.76
N GLY A 46 -7.62 -18.43 2.30
CA GLY A 46 -8.86 -18.66 3.03
C GLY A 46 -9.09 -17.66 4.18
N VAL A 47 -8.42 -16.50 4.14
CA VAL A 47 -8.56 -15.47 5.16
C VAL A 47 -9.66 -14.49 4.75
N VAL A 48 -10.81 -14.62 5.42
CA VAL A 48 -12.01 -13.82 5.13
C VAL A 48 -12.14 -12.57 6.01
N ASP A 49 -11.48 -12.54 7.17
CA ASP A 49 -11.40 -11.37 8.04
C ASP A 49 -9.93 -11.08 8.39
N PHE A 50 -9.42 -9.96 7.88
CA PHE A 50 -8.05 -9.52 8.11
C PHE A 50 -7.92 -8.45 9.21
N THR A 51 -9.04 -7.97 9.75
CA THR A 51 -9.11 -6.94 10.79
C THR A 51 -8.15 -7.19 11.97
N PRO A 52 -8.13 -8.38 12.61
CA PRO A 52 -7.27 -8.59 13.78
C PRO A 52 -5.77 -8.47 13.46
N TYR A 53 -5.36 -8.84 12.23
CA TYR A 53 -3.97 -8.71 11.80
C TYR A 53 -3.57 -7.26 11.55
N VAL A 54 -4.49 -6.44 11.04
CA VAL A 54 -4.30 -5.00 10.87
C VAL A 54 -4.20 -4.31 12.24
N ASP A 55 -5.02 -4.68 13.21
CA ASP A 55 -4.96 -4.14 14.58
C ASP A 55 -3.64 -4.50 15.27
N MET A 56 -3.18 -5.74 15.15
CA MET A 56 -1.85 -6.15 15.62
C MET A 56 -0.74 -5.35 14.92
N CYS A 57 -0.89 -5.06 13.63
CA CYS A 57 0.06 -4.23 12.89
C CYS A 57 0.10 -2.81 13.44
N ARG A 58 -1.07 -2.20 13.68
CA ARG A 58 -1.21 -0.87 14.30
C ARG A 58 -0.53 -0.83 15.67
N ALA A 59 -0.84 -1.76 16.56
CA ALA A 59 -0.23 -1.84 17.89
C ALA A 59 1.30 -1.94 17.84
N ARG A 60 1.86 -2.71 16.89
CA ARG A 60 3.32 -2.78 16.68
C ARG A 60 3.90 -1.46 16.18
N ASN A 61 3.19 -0.72 15.34
CA ASN A 61 3.64 0.59 14.84
C ASN A 61 3.62 1.64 15.95
N GLU A 62 2.58 1.65 16.78
CA GLU A 62 2.48 2.49 17.98
C GLU A 62 3.61 2.21 18.97
N ALA A 63 3.88 0.92 19.27
CA ALA A 63 5.00 0.52 20.12
C ALA A 63 6.39 0.93 19.56
N ARG A 64 6.48 1.19 18.25
CA ARG A 64 7.69 1.68 17.56
C ARG A 64 7.73 3.21 17.43
N GLY A 65 6.75 3.93 17.98
CA GLY A 65 6.65 5.39 17.86
C GLY A 65 6.29 5.89 16.46
N ARG A 66 5.70 5.03 15.61
CA ARG A 66 5.21 5.39 14.27
C ARG A 66 3.73 5.75 14.37
N GLU A 67 3.43 6.97 14.79
CA GLU A 67 2.06 7.51 14.76
C GLU A 67 1.71 7.95 13.33
N TYR A 68 0.62 7.42 12.78
CA TYR A 68 -0.02 7.96 11.59
C TYR A 68 -1.01 9.04 12.07
N ARG A 69 -0.65 10.32 11.95
CA ARG A 69 -1.56 11.46 12.17
C ARG A 69 -2.07 12.01 10.85
#